data_AF-A0A7X7B5A4-F1
#
_entry.id   AF-A0A7X7B5A4-F1
#
_cell.length_a   1.000
_cell.length_b   1.000
_cell.length_c   1.000
_cell.angle_alpha   90.00
_cell.angle_beta   90.00
_cell.angle_gamma   90.00
#
_symmetry.space_group_name_H-M   'P 1'
#
loop_
_entity.id
_entity.type
_entity.pdbx_description
1 polymer ?
#
loop_
_entity_poly.entity_id
_entity_poly.type
_entity_poly.pdbx_seq_one_letter_code
_entity_poly.pdbx_strand_id
1 'polypeptide(L)'
;MPETGAEIICIYQGLAWKFAECIISLDILLDRKMECISVGGGSNNACFYQVIADLCGRQILAGPSEATAFGNLLMQLHALGIINKREEAKRIKAMVFNSTDIKQYMPVQ
;
A
#
# COMPACT_ATOMS: atom_id res chain seq x y z
N MET A 1 -16.78 -17.64 -14.43
CA MET A 1 -15.44 -17.11 -14.03
C MET A 1 -14.81 -16.54 -15.29
N PRO A 2 -13.88 -15.56 -15.21
CA PRO A 2 -13.16 -15.13 -16.41
C PRO A 2 -12.38 -16.33 -16.97
N GLU A 3 -12.49 -16.54 -18.28
CA GLU A 3 -11.96 -17.72 -18.99
C GLU A 3 -10.73 -17.35 -19.84
N THR A 4 -10.56 -16.06 -20.12
CA THR A 4 -9.46 -15.53 -20.94
C THR A 4 -8.58 -14.54 -20.17
N GLY A 5 -7.32 -14.43 -20.56
CA GLY A 5 -6.41 -13.42 -20.01
C GLY A 5 -6.92 -11.99 -20.21
N ALA A 6 -7.64 -11.72 -21.31
CA ALA A 6 -8.21 -10.40 -21.60
C ALA A 6 -9.30 -10.00 -20.58
N GLU A 7 -10.16 -10.94 -20.18
CA GLU A 7 -11.18 -10.69 -19.16
C GLU A 7 -10.56 -10.40 -17.80
N ILE A 8 -9.51 -11.14 -17.42
CA ILE A 8 -8.77 -10.92 -16.18
C ILE A 8 -8.12 -9.53 -16.17
N ILE A 9 -7.49 -9.12 -17.28
CA ILE A 9 -6.89 -7.78 -17.43
C ILE A 9 -7.97 -6.69 -17.32
N CYS A 10 -9.11 -6.86 -17.99
CA CYS A 10 -10.22 -5.91 -17.94
C CYS A 10 -10.72 -5.72 -16.50
N ILE A 11 -10.88 -6.81 -15.74
CA ILE A 11 -11.27 -6.75 -14.33
C ILE A 11 -10.23 -5.96 -13.51
N TYR A 12 -8.94 -6.27 -13.65
CA TYR A 12 -7.87 -5.56 -12.93
C TYR A 12 -7.80 -4.08 -13.30
N GLN A 13 -7.99 -3.72 -14.57
CA GLN A 13 -8.02 -2.33 -15.01
C GLN A 13 -9.21 -1.58 -14.38
N GLY A 14 -10.40 -2.17 -14.36
CA GLY A 14 -11.57 -1.56 -13.70
C GLY A 14 -11.35 -1.33 -12.21
N LEU A 15 -10.79 -2.33 -11.51
CA LEU A 15 -10.41 -2.22 -10.10
C LEU A 15 -9.36 -1.12 -9.87
N ALA A 16 -8.32 -1.07 -10.72
CA ALA A 16 -7.24 -0.11 -10.59
C ALA A 16 -7.74 1.32 -10.85
N TRP A 17 -8.66 1.49 -11.80
CA TRP A 17 -9.29 2.78 -12.08
C TRP A 17 -10.11 3.29 -10.89
N LYS A 18 -10.92 2.42 -10.27
CA LYS A 18 -11.66 2.76 -9.05
C LYS A 18 -10.74 3.10 -7.88
N PHE A 19 -9.61 2.39 -7.77
CA PHE A 19 -8.59 2.72 -6.77
C PHE A 19 -7.99 4.11 -7.02
N ALA A 20 -7.59 4.40 -8.25
CA ALA A 20 -7.03 5.71 -8.63
C ALA A 20 -8.03 6.86 -8.38
N GLU A 21 -9.31 6.67 -8.71
CA GLU A 21 -10.38 7.64 -8.44
C GLU A 21 -10.49 7.96 -6.94
N CYS A 22 -10.41 6.94 -6.09
CA CYS A 22 -10.42 7.11 -4.64
C CYS A 22 -9.19 7.91 -4.14
N ILE A 23 -8.00 7.58 -4.65
CA ILE A 23 -6.76 8.28 -4.29
C ILE A 23 -6.81 9.75 -4.70
N ILE A 24 -7.27 10.06 -5.91
CA ILE A 24 -7.42 11.44 -6.38
C ILE A 24 -8.42 12.20 -5.51
N SER A 25 -9.52 11.56 -5.15
CA SER A 25 -10.53 12.14 -4.25
C SER A 25 -9.95 12.45 -2.87
N LEU A 26 -9.11 11.55 -2.34
CA LEU A 26 -8.39 11.79 -1.09
C LEU A 26 -7.43 12.97 -1.18
N ASP A 27 -6.73 13.16 -2.30
CA ASP A 27 -5.85 14.32 -2.44
C ASP A 27 -6.61 15.64 -2.43
N ILE A 28 -7.78 15.68 -3.08
CA ILE A 28 -8.67 16.85 -3.08
C ILE A 28 -9.13 17.14 -1.65
N LEU A 29 -9.55 16.11 -0.91
CA LEU A 29 -10.02 16.25 0.48
C LEU A 29 -8.91 16.68 1.45
N LEU A 30 -7.67 16.24 1.20
CA LEU A 30 -6.51 16.56 2.04
C LEU A 30 -5.80 17.86 1.61
N ASP A 31 -6.23 18.48 0.52
CA ASP A 31 -5.56 19.61 -0.14
C ASP A 31 -4.05 19.38 -0.37
N ARG A 32 -3.69 18.12 -0.66
CA ARG A 32 -2.29 17.71 -0.91
C ARG A 32 -2.24 16.41 -1.67
N LYS A 33 -1.20 16.23 -2.50
CA LYS A 33 -0.92 14.94 -3.13
C LYS A 33 -0.17 14.00 -2.19
N MET A 34 -0.69 12.80 -2.00
CA MET A 34 0.06 11.72 -1.36
C MET A 34 1.18 11.25 -2.30
N GLU A 35 2.44 11.29 -1.85
CA GLU A 35 3.61 10.93 -2.66
C GLU A 35 3.75 9.41 -2.88
N CYS A 36 3.37 8.64 -1.87
CA CYS A 36 3.56 7.20 -1.83
C CYS A 36 2.32 6.52 -1.26
N ILE A 37 1.92 5.40 -1.86
CA ILE A 37 0.81 4.58 -1.40
C ILE A 37 1.38 3.27 -0.86
N SER A 38 1.06 2.94 0.39
CA SER A 38 1.46 1.67 1.00
C SER A 38 0.25 0.77 1.15
N VAL A 39 0.37 -0.46 0.68
CA VAL A 39 -0.68 -1.48 0.73
C VAL A 39 -0.17 -2.69 1.52
N GLY A 40 -0.88 -3.00 2.61
CA GLY A 40 -0.59 -4.13 3.49
C GLY A 40 -1.45 -5.34 3.13
N GLY A 41 -0.86 -6.56 3.17
CA GLY A 41 -1.57 -7.82 2.93
C GLY A 41 -1.99 -8.07 1.47
N GLY A 42 -1.71 -9.27 0.94
CA GLY A 42 -2.20 -9.68 -0.39
C GLY A 42 -1.35 -9.25 -1.60
N SER A 43 -0.04 -9.00 -1.41
CA SER A 43 0.83 -8.35 -2.40
C SER A 43 1.30 -9.20 -3.60
N ASN A 44 0.65 -10.32 -3.91
CA ASN A 44 1.06 -11.19 -5.01
C ASN A 44 0.40 -10.86 -6.37
N ASN A 45 0.09 -9.59 -6.61
CA ASN A 45 -0.50 -9.17 -7.87
C ASN A 45 0.27 -8.01 -8.51
N ALA A 46 1.46 -8.32 -9.01
CA ALA A 46 2.38 -7.35 -9.60
C ALA A 46 1.74 -6.54 -10.74
N CYS A 47 0.98 -7.19 -11.61
CA CYS A 47 0.28 -6.54 -12.71
C CYS A 47 -0.70 -5.47 -12.21
N PHE A 48 -1.51 -5.80 -11.19
CA PHE A 48 -2.45 -4.86 -10.60
C PHE A 48 -1.76 -3.64 -9.97
N TYR A 49 -0.69 -3.85 -9.20
CA TYR A 49 0.04 -2.74 -8.58
C TYR A 49 0.75 -1.85 -9.60
N GLN A 50 1.27 -2.42 -10.68
CA GLN A 50 1.86 -1.65 -11.76
C GLN A 50 0.81 -0.75 -12.43
N VAL A 51 -0.37 -1.30 -12.77
CA VAL A 51 -1.47 -0.51 -13.35
C VAL A 51 -1.91 0.61 -12.40
N ILE A 52 -1.97 0.36 -11.09
CA ILE A 52 -2.27 1.43 -10.12
C ILE A 52 -1.17 2.48 -10.08
N ALA A 53 0.11 2.07 -10.08
CA ALA A 53 1.24 3.00 -10.07
C ALA A 53 1.18 3.94 -11.28
N ASP A 54 0.95 3.37 -12.47
CA ASP A 54 0.84 4.09 -13.74
C ASP A 54 -0.36 5.04 -13.74
N LEU A 55 -1.55 4.58 -13.35
CA LEU A 55 -2.77 5.39 -13.30
C LEU A 55 -2.69 6.52 -12.26
N CYS A 56 -2.10 6.27 -11.10
CA CYS A 56 -1.96 7.26 -10.04
C CYS A 56 -0.78 8.22 -10.27
N GLY A 57 0.16 7.83 -11.14
CA GLY A 57 1.45 8.50 -11.32
C GLY A 57 2.29 8.51 -10.04
N ARG A 58 2.25 7.44 -9.24
CA ARG A 58 2.85 7.37 -7.89
C ARG A 58 3.53 6.04 -7.59
N GLN A 59 4.47 6.10 -6.64
CA GLN A 59 5.08 4.90 -6.09
C GLN A 59 4.09 4.10 -5.26
N ILE A 60 4.02 2.79 -5.51
CA ILE A 60 3.30 1.82 -4.68
C ILE A 60 4.31 0.96 -3.92
N LEU A 61 4.15 0.90 -2.60
CA LEU A 61 4.87 -0.01 -1.71
C LEU A 61 3.94 -1.15 -1.30
N ALA A 62 4.18 -2.34 -1.83
CA ALA A 62 3.38 -3.53 -1.54
C ALA A 62 4.08 -4.40 -0.49
N GLY A 63 3.43 -4.54 0.66
CA GLY A 63 3.92 -5.30 1.81
C GLY A 63 4.12 -4.45 3.07
N PRO A 64 4.50 -5.10 4.20
CA PRO A 64 4.61 -6.56 4.34
C PRO A 64 3.23 -7.23 4.38
N SER A 65 3.15 -8.53 4.11
CA SER A 65 1.90 -9.31 4.25
C SER A 65 1.34 -9.25 5.67
N GLU A 66 2.22 -9.07 6.65
CA GLU A 66 1.96 -9.02 8.08
C GLU A 66 1.69 -7.60 8.59
N ALA A 67 1.47 -6.62 7.70
CA ALA A 67 1.24 -5.22 8.09
C ALA A 67 0.15 -5.07 9.18
N THR A 68 -0.92 -5.85 9.09
CA THR A 68 -1.99 -5.91 10.09
C THR A 68 -1.49 -6.43 11.44
N ALA A 69 -0.67 -7.49 11.43
CA ALA A 69 -0.10 -8.06 12.66
C ALA A 69 0.84 -7.06 13.36
N PHE A 70 1.69 -6.37 12.59
CA PHE A 70 2.55 -5.32 13.12
C PHE A 70 1.76 -4.13 13.68
N GLY A 71 0.68 -3.72 12.99
CA GLY A 71 -0.20 -2.66 13.47
C GLY A 71 -0.83 -3.01 14.82
N ASN A 72 -1.33 -4.24 14.97
CA ASN A 72 -1.90 -4.73 16.21
C ASN A 72 -0.86 -4.77 17.35
N LEU A 73 0.32 -5.31 17.07
CA LEU A 73 1.38 -5.42 18.07
C LEU A 73 1.87 -4.04 18.52
N LEU A 74 2.06 -3.09 17.59
CA LEU A 74 2.41 -1.71 17.92
C LEU A 74 1.35 -1.04 18.79
N MET A 75 0.06 -1.22 18.47
CA MET A 75 -1.02 -0.66 19.28
C MET A 75 -1.05 -1.27 20.70
N GLN A 76 -0.82 -2.58 20.82
CA GLN A 76 -0.75 -3.26 22.12
C GLN A 76 0.45 -2.79 22.95
N LEU A 77 1.64 -2.66 22.35
CA LEU A 77 2.83 -2.12 23.02
C LEU A 77 2.61 -0.67 23.47
N HIS A 78 1.88 0.12 22.68
CA HIS A 78 1.53 1.49 23.05
C HIS A 78 0.58 1.52 24.25
N ALA A 79 -0.47 0.69 24.22
CA ALA A 79 -1.43 0.58 25.32
C ALA A 79 -0.79 0.10 26.63
N LEU A 80 0.21 -0.77 26.54
CA LEU A 80 1.01 -1.24 27.69
C LEU A 80 2.04 -0.22 28.19
N GLY A 81 2.16 0.93 27.53
CA GLY A 81 3.14 1.96 27.87
C GLY A 81 4.59 1.53 27.60
N ILE A 82 4.80 0.50 26.78
CA ILE A 82 6.14 0.02 26.38
C ILE A 82 6.71 0.96 25.32
N ILE A 83 5.87 1.43 24.38
CA ILE A 83 6.23 2.46 23.41
C ILE A 83 5.43 3.73 23.68
N ASN A 84 6.08 4.74 24.24
CA ASN A 84 5.42 5.99 24.64
C ASN A 84 5.67 7.15 23.69
N LYS A 85 6.71 7.02 22.84
CA LYS A 85 7.13 8.10 21.96
C LYS A 85 6.83 7.75 20.51
N ARG A 86 6.29 8.73 19.78
CA ARG A 86 6.06 8.66 18.33
C ARG A 86 7.35 8.27 17.57
N GLU A 87 8.51 8.68 18.07
CA GLU A 87 9.82 8.34 17.51
C GLU A 87 10.17 6.85 17.66
N GLU A 88 9.72 6.21 18.72
CA GLU A 88 9.97 4.78 18.96
C GLU A 88 9.09 3.92 18.04
N ALA A 89 7.82 4.31 17.89
CA ALA A 89 6.92 3.70 16.90
C ALA A 89 7.46 3.85 15.47
N LYS A 90 8.03 5.02 15.12
CA LYS A 90 8.69 5.23 13.81
C LYS A 90 9.90 4.31 13.64
N ARG A 91 10.75 4.15 14.66
CA ARG A 91 11.90 3.23 14.61
C ARG A 91 11.47 1.78 14.40
N ILE A 92 10.46 1.31 15.13
CA ILE A 92 9.96 -0.05 14.97
C ILE A 92 9.36 -0.24 13.59
N LYS A 93 8.59 0.73 13.09
CA LYS A 93 8.09 0.70 11.71
C LYS A 93 9.24 0.62 10.70
N ALA A 94 10.29 1.43 10.86
CA ALA A 94 11.45 1.38 9.97
C ALA A 94 12.19 0.02 10.04
N MET A 95 12.32 -0.57 11.23
CA MET A 95 12.91 -1.90 11.40
C MET A 95 12.11 -2.96 10.65
N VAL A 96 10.78 -2.95 10.79
CA VAL A 96 9.88 -3.88 10.07
C VAL A 96 10.01 -3.71 8.55
N PHE A 97 10.00 -2.47 8.06
CA PHE A 97 10.15 -2.19 6.63
C PHE A 97 11.51 -2.66 6.08
N ASN A 98 12.58 -2.58 6.88
CA ASN A 98 13.92 -3.02 6.47
C ASN A 98 14.13 -4.54 6.60
N SER A 99 13.35 -5.22 7.43
CA SER A 99 13.47 -6.66 7.67
C SER A 99 12.50 -7.51 6.85
N THR A 100 11.70 -6.89 5.97
CA THR A 100 10.68 -7.57 5.17
C THR A 100 10.81 -7.20 3.69
N ASP A 101 10.35 -8.11 2.81
CA ASP A 101 10.34 -7.85 1.37
C ASP A 101 9.21 -6.90 1.00
N ILE A 102 9.58 -5.63 0.79
CA ILE A 102 8.69 -4.59 0.28
C ILE A 102 8.92 -4.47 -1.22
N LYS A 103 7.92 -4.86 -2.02
CA LYS A 103 7.95 -4.67 -3.47
C LYS A 103 7.58 -3.24 -3.80
N GLN A 104 8.38 -2.61 -4.67
CA GLN A 104 8.15 -1.25 -5.11
C GLN A 104 7.74 -1.25 -6.58
N TYR A 105 6.68 -0.51 -6.89
CA TYR A 105 6.21 -0.30 -8.26
C TYR A 105 6.26 1.20 -8.54
N MET A 106 7.05 1.56 -9.56
CA MET A 106 7.16 2.93 -10.03
C MET A 106 6.32 3.09 -11.30
N PRO A 107 5.75 4.28 -11.55
CA PRO A 107 5.05 4.55 -12.80
C PRO A 107 6.00 4.39 -13.98
N VAL A 108 5.58 3.65 -15.00
CA VAL A 108 6.31 3.53 -16.27
C VAL A 108 5.70 4.56 -17.24
N GLN A 109 6.51 5.51 -17.69
CA GLN A 109 6.13 6.49 -18.72
C GLN A 109 6.19 5.88 -20.12
#